data_AF-N1MTA5-F1
#
_entry.id   AF-N1MTA5-F1
#
_cell.length_a   1.000
_cell.length_b   1.000
_cell.length_c   1.000
_cell.angle_alpha   90.00
_cell.angle_beta   90.00
_cell.angle_gamma   90.00
#
_symmetry.space_group_name_H-M   'P 1'
#
loop_
_entity.id
_entity.type
_entity.pdbx_description
1 polymer ?
#
loop_
_entity_poly.entity_id
_entity_poly.type
_entity_poly.pdbx_seq_one_letter_code
_entity_poly.pdbx_strand_id
1 'polypeptide(L)'
;MSAKADATMEQGTARPSRASTATKALSHNLNGQRLGRKGRDTRDRILAATNELLAGPPDVEISLSAVARQASLGMTSLYNYFIDLTELLLAVLEPVMATAEDEYVGLLRARWDDADLGERTLAFVTAYHGFWVKHSRLLHLRNRMADAQNERMMMHRVRAAQPVMRLMVDQMDGELAQPQSPVFSMATVLMTGLERIVTVTTDVVLQNTLHAPNPLGRTHLLRAEARLLELGIRDYRMLAASAD
;
A
#
# COMPACT_ATOMS: atom_id res chain seq x y z
N MET A 1 -10.20 -34.90 -58.25
CA MET A 1 -9.01 -34.90 -57.36
C MET A 1 -9.34 -34.00 -56.18
N SER A 2 -9.35 -34.59 -54.99
CA SER A 2 -9.85 -34.01 -53.74
C SER A 2 -8.98 -32.86 -53.24
N ALA A 3 -9.60 -31.75 -52.83
CA ALA A 3 -9.03 -30.82 -51.88
C ALA A 3 -9.57 -31.18 -50.49
N LYS A 4 -8.70 -31.71 -49.62
CA LYS A 4 -8.91 -31.82 -48.17
C LYS A 4 -7.97 -30.84 -47.48
N ALA A 5 -8.50 -30.28 -46.40
CA ALA A 5 -7.95 -29.28 -45.50
C ALA A 5 -6.50 -29.49 -45.07
N ASP A 6 -5.82 -28.39 -44.76
CA ASP A 6 -5.05 -28.35 -43.52
C ASP A 6 -5.15 -26.97 -42.87
N ALA A 7 -5.68 -26.96 -41.64
CA ALA A 7 -5.87 -25.78 -40.82
C ALA A 7 -4.80 -25.82 -39.73
N THR A 8 -3.76 -25.01 -39.89
CA THR A 8 -2.69 -24.88 -38.89
C THR A 8 -3.16 -23.94 -37.79
N MET A 9 -3.54 -24.52 -36.64
CA MET A 9 -3.77 -23.80 -35.39
C MET A 9 -2.43 -23.26 -34.84
N GLU A 10 -2.28 -21.95 -34.78
CA GLU A 10 -1.24 -21.30 -33.99
C GLU A 10 -1.58 -21.42 -32.50
N GLN A 11 -0.72 -22.12 -31.76
CA GLN A 11 -0.75 -22.17 -30.30
C GLN A 11 -0.28 -20.83 -29.74
N GLY A 12 -1.23 -19.98 -29.34
CA GLY A 12 -0.98 -18.80 -28.54
C GLY A 12 -0.40 -19.20 -27.17
N THR A 13 0.84 -18.82 -26.91
CA THR A 13 1.50 -18.94 -25.61
C THR A 13 0.80 -18.03 -24.59
N ALA A 14 -0.11 -18.61 -23.81
CA ALA A 14 -0.80 -17.93 -22.73
C ALA A 14 0.20 -17.39 -21.69
N ARG A 15 0.23 -16.06 -21.55
CA ARG A 15 0.92 -15.36 -20.46
C ARG A 15 0.39 -15.90 -19.12
N PRO A 16 1.24 -16.26 -18.16
CA PRO A 16 0.77 -16.73 -16.87
C PRO A 16 0.01 -15.58 -16.16
N SER A 17 -1.20 -15.88 -15.71
CA SER A 17 -2.03 -14.95 -14.94
C SER A 17 -1.29 -14.51 -13.66
N ARG A 18 -1.26 -13.20 -13.38
CA ARG A 18 -0.69 -12.61 -12.14
C ARG A 18 -1.17 -13.28 -10.84
N ALA A 19 -2.37 -13.89 -10.86
CA ALA A 19 -2.91 -14.66 -9.74
C ALA A 19 -2.03 -15.86 -9.33
N SER A 20 -1.30 -16.49 -10.26
CA SER A 20 -0.46 -17.66 -9.97
C SER A 20 0.89 -17.31 -9.34
N THR A 21 1.30 -16.04 -9.42
CA THR A 21 2.57 -15.57 -8.84
C THR A 21 2.40 -15.23 -7.36
N ALA A 22 1.23 -14.71 -6.96
CA ALA A 22 0.89 -14.41 -5.57
C ALA A 22 0.82 -15.67 -4.70
N THR A 23 0.41 -16.82 -5.25
CA THR A 23 0.34 -18.09 -4.49
C THR A 23 1.71 -18.74 -4.24
N LYS A 24 2.77 -18.28 -4.92
CA LYS A 24 4.10 -18.93 -4.88
C LYS A 24 4.98 -18.42 -3.74
N ALA A 25 4.69 -17.24 -3.20
CA ALA A 25 5.43 -16.67 -2.08
C ALA A 25 4.96 -17.31 -0.77
N LEU A 26 5.84 -18.11 -0.16
CA LEU A 26 5.73 -18.70 1.19
C LEU A 26 4.89 -19.98 1.31
N SER A 27 5.27 -20.99 0.52
CA SER A 27 4.83 -22.37 0.76
C SER A 27 5.68 -23.13 1.79
N HIS A 28 6.51 -22.48 2.62
CA HIS A 28 7.44 -23.17 3.54
C HIS A 28 7.29 -22.70 4.99
N ASN A 29 7.42 -23.59 5.96
CA ASN A 29 7.52 -23.25 7.38
C ASN A 29 8.94 -22.75 7.70
N LEU A 30 9.17 -22.32 8.95
CA LEU A 30 10.47 -21.80 9.39
C LEU A 30 11.60 -22.83 9.40
N ASN A 31 11.25 -24.11 9.28
CA ASN A 31 12.19 -25.21 9.10
C ASN A 31 12.44 -25.52 7.61
N GLY A 32 12.02 -24.65 6.69
CA GLY A 32 12.18 -24.80 5.24
C GLY A 32 11.32 -25.91 4.62
N GLN A 33 10.39 -26.52 5.36
CA GLN A 33 9.54 -27.59 4.84
C GLN A 33 8.32 -27.03 4.11
N ARG A 34 7.96 -27.60 2.96
CA ARG A 34 6.74 -27.18 2.26
C ARG A 34 5.53 -27.40 3.15
N LEU A 35 4.76 -26.35 3.38
CA LEU A 35 3.47 -26.39 4.07
C LEU A 35 2.51 -27.26 3.25
N GLY A 36 2.19 -28.44 3.79
CA GLY A 36 1.05 -29.24 3.32
C GLY A 36 -0.29 -28.53 3.56
N ARG A 37 -1.41 -29.14 3.14
CA ARG A 37 -2.76 -28.56 3.27
C ARG A 37 -3.04 -28.06 4.70
N LYS A 38 -2.85 -28.93 5.70
CA LYS A 38 -3.04 -28.62 7.13
C LYS A 38 -2.17 -27.45 7.62
N GLY A 39 -0.96 -27.32 7.07
CA GLY A 39 -0.05 -26.21 7.40
C GLY A 39 -0.56 -24.88 6.86
N ARG A 40 -1.06 -24.86 5.61
CA ARG A 40 -1.69 -23.66 5.04
C ARG A 40 -2.94 -23.26 5.82
N ASP A 41 -3.82 -24.21 6.13
CA ASP A 41 -5.03 -23.95 6.91
C ASP A 41 -4.71 -23.33 8.29
N THR A 42 -3.62 -23.79 8.93
CA THR A 42 -3.17 -23.23 10.21
C THR A 42 -2.59 -21.83 10.04
N ARG A 43 -1.79 -21.59 8.99
CA ARG A 43 -1.26 -20.26 8.67
C ARG A 43 -2.39 -19.26 8.40
N ASP A 44 -3.40 -19.65 7.64
CA ASP A 44 -4.55 -18.81 7.30
C ASP A 44 -5.37 -18.49 8.55
N ARG A 45 -5.54 -19.45 9.48
CA ARG A 45 -6.13 -19.19 10.80
C ARG A 45 -5.37 -18.15 11.61
N ILE A 46 -4.03 -18.18 11.58
CA ILE A 46 -3.20 -17.18 12.29
C ILE A 46 -3.42 -15.79 11.68
N LEU A 47 -3.46 -15.69 10.35
CA LEU A 47 -3.73 -14.43 9.66
C LEU A 47 -5.15 -13.91 9.93
N ALA A 48 -6.15 -14.79 9.93
CA ALA A 48 -7.53 -14.45 10.28
C ALA A 48 -7.63 -13.92 11.72
N ALA A 49 -7.03 -14.62 12.69
CA ALA A 49 -6.98 -14.18 14.08
C ALA A 49 -6.28 -12.81 14.24
N THR A 50 -5.23 -12.55 13.44
CA THR A 50 -4.54 -11.26 13.42
C THR A 50 -5.44 -10.15 12.88
N ASN A 51 -6.17 -10.42 11.79
CA ASN A 51 -7.14 -9.48 11.21
C ASN A 51 -8.30 -9.19 12.17
N GLU A 52 -8.81 -10.19 12.89
CA GLU A 52 -9.83 -10.00 13.93
C GLU A 52 -9.33 -9.10 15.06
N LEU A 53 -8.09 -9.31 15.53
CA LEU A 53 -7.49 -8.44 16.53
C LEU A 53 -7.32 -7.02 16.02
N LEU A 54 -6.92 -6.83 14.76
CA LEU A 54 -6.80 -5.51 14.12
C LEU A 54 -8.16 -4.82 13.97
N ALA A 55 -9.23 -5.56 13.70
CA ALA A 55 -10.59 -5.03 13.63
C ALA A 55 -11.22 -4.75 15.01
N GLY A 56 -10.63 -5.30 16.08
CA GLY A 56 -11.12 -5.14 17.44
C GLY A 56 -10.89 -3.74 18.04
N PRO A 57 -11.12 -3.58 19.36
CA PRO A 57 -10.91 -2.31 20.06
C PRO A 57 -9.46 -1.79 19.97
N PRO A 58 -9.26 -0.46 19.86
CA PRO A 58 -7.95 0.15 19.62
C PRO A 58 -6.98 0.07 20.82
N ASP A 59 -7.51 -0.12 22.03
CA ASP A 59 -6.77 -0.30 23.29
C ASP A 59 -6.16 -1.70 23.43
N VAL A 60 -6.59 -2.66 22.60
CA VAL A 60 -6.00 -4.00 22.59
C VAL A 60 -4.62 -3.96 21.91
N GLU A 61 -3.58 -4.29 22.66
CA GLU A 61 -2.23 -4.44 22.13
C GLU A 61 -2.15 -5.63 21.15
N ILE A 62 -1.53 -5.39 19.99
CA ILE A 62 -1.26 -6.43 19.00
C ILE A 62 0.09 -7.09 19.33
N SER A 63 0.05 -8.35 19.74
CA SER A 63 1.23 -9.13 20.09
C SER A 63 1.09 -10.59 19.65
N LEU A 64 2.21 -11.33 19.56
CA LEU A 64 2.18 -12.75 19.20
C LEU A 64 1.37 -13.59 20.20
N SER A 65 1.42 -13.25 21.49
CA SER A 65 0.65 -13.96 22.52
C SER A 65 -0.85 -13.69 22.39
N ALA A 66 -1.25 -12.46 22.07
CA ALA A 66 -2.64 -12.13 21.76
C ALA A 66 -3.14 -12.90 20.54
N VAL A 67 -2.34 -12.96 19.46
CA VAL A 67 -2.66 -13.72 18.24
C VAL A 67 -2.74 -15.21 18.51
N ALA A 68 -1.79 -15.78 19.26
CA ALA A 68 -1.81 -17.20 19.64
C ALA A 68 -3.09 -17.55 20.41
N ARG A 69 -3.47 -16.72 21.38
CA ARG A 69 -4.72 -16.88 22.13
C ARG A 69 -5.94 -16.79 21.21
N GLN A 70 -6.02 -15.78 20.35
CA GLN A 70 -7.12 -15.61 19.41
C GLN A 70 -7.22 -16.79 18.43
N ALA A 71 -6.10 -17.31 17.94
CA ALA A 71 -6.03 -18.45 17.03
C ALA A 71 -6.23 -19.82 17.71
N SER A 72 -6.37 -19.86 19.04
CA SER A 72 -6.36 -21.09 19.85
C SER A 72 -5.13 -21.97 19.59
N LEU A 73 -3.94 -21.35 19.61
CA LEU A 73 -2.65 -22.01 19.42
C LEU A 73 -1.71 -21.74 20.61
N GLY A 74 -0.82 -22.70 20.89
CA GLY A 74 0.32 -22.47 21.78
C GLY A 74 1.42 -21.68 21.07
N MET A 75 2.21 -20.91 21.82
CA MET A 75 3.31 -20.09 21.28
C MET A 75 4.29 -20.90 20.42
N THR A 76 4.68 -22.10 20.85
CA THR A 76 5.55 -23.00 20.08
C THR A 76 4.95 -23.36 18.72
N SER A 77 3.62 -23.50 18.64
CA SER A 77 2.95 -23.78 17.37
C SER A 77 3.00 -22.57 16.44
N LEU A 78 2.77 -21.37 16.97
CA LEU A 78 2.82 -20.11 16.22
C LEU A 78 4.23 -19.86 15.65
N TYR A 79 5.27 -20.09 16.46
CA TYR A 79 6.67 -19.96 16.04
C TYR A 79 7.12 -20.98 14.97
N ASN A 80 6.27 -21.90 14.53
CA ASN A 80 6.55 -22.69 13.32
C ASN A 80 6.20 -21.94 12.02
N TYR A 81 5.40 -20.87 12.12
CA TYR A 81 4.86 -20.12 10.98
C TYR A 81 5.40 -18.70 10.87
N PHE A 82 5.65 -18.04 12.01
CA PHE A 82 6.14 -16.66 12.07
C PHE A 82 7.18 -16.52 13.19
N ILE A 83 8.40 -16.04 12.86
CA ILE A 83 9.51 -15.92 13.81
C ILE A 83 9.26 -14.79 14.81
N ASP A 84 8.56 -13.76 14.37
CA ASP A 84 8.26 -12.58 15.17
C ASP A 84 6.99 -11.87 14.67
N LEU A 85 6.59 -10.85 15.42
CA LEU A 85 5.43 -10.02 15.07
C LEU A 85 5.62 -9.29 13.74
N THR A 86 6.85 -8.94 13.39
CA THR A 86 7.14 -8.20 12.14
C THR A 86 6.82 -9.06 10.93
N GLU A 87 7.27 -10.31 10.91
CA GLU A 87 6.98 -11.25 9.83
C GLU A 87 5.48 -11.50 9.69
N LEU A 88 4.78 -11.69 10.81
CA LEU A 88 3.33 -11.85 10.83
C LEU A 88 2.62 -10.64 10.22
N LEU A 89 2.96 -9.43 10.66
CA LEU A 89 2.33 -8.21 10.17
C LEU A 89 2.66 -7.92 8.71
N LEU A 90 3.86 -8.24 8.23
CA LEU A 90 4.20 -8.16 6.80
C LEU A 90 3.32 -9.10 5.96
N ALA A 91 3.05 -10.30 6.46
CA ALA A 91 2.15 -11.23 5.79
C ALA A 91 0.68 -10.75 5.76
N VAL A 92 0.26 -9.94 6.72
CA VAL A 92 -1.06 -9.28 6.73
C VAL A 92 -1.06 -8.03 5.82
N LEU A 93 0.03 -7.27 5.79
CA LEU A 93 0.18 -6.08 4.94
C LEU A 93 0.18 -6.44 3.45
N GLU A 94 0.82 -7.54 3.04
CA GLU A 94 0.94 -7.94 1.64
C GLU A 94 -0.40 -7.95 0.88
N PRO A 95 -1.45 -8.69 1.30
CA PRO A 95 -2.74 -8.66 0.60
C PRO A 95 -3.44 -7.31 0.67
N VAL A 96 -3.24 -6.54 1.75
CA VAL A 96 -3.79 -5.17 1.86
C VAL A 96 -3.15 -4.26 0.83
N MET A 97 -1.82 -4.25 0.74
CA MET A 97 -1.09 -3.43 -0.22
C MET A 97 -1.32 -3.88 -1.67
N ALA A 98 -1.64 -5.15 -1.91
CA ALA A 98 -2.02 -5.64 -3.23
C ALA A 98 -3.30 -4.96 -3.78
N THR A 99 -4.19 -4.47 -2.91
CA THR A 99 -5.40 -3.74 -3.31
C THR A 99 -5.14 -2.27 -3.66
N ALA A 100 -3.95 -1.74 -3.35
CA ALA A 100 -3.62 -0.33 -3.58
C ALA A 100 -3.69 0.08 -5.06
N GLU A 101 -3.41 -0.86 -5.99
CA GLU A 101 -3.52 -0.62 -7.44
C GLU A 101 -4.95 -0.21 -7.82
N ASP A 102 -5.93 -0.99 -7.38
CA ASP A 102 -7.33 -0.76 -7.71
C ASP A 102 -7.94 0.39 -6.90
N GLU A 103 -7.46 0.60 -5.67
CA GLU A 103 -8.03 1.61 -4.77
C GLU A 103 -7.51 3.03 -5.03
N TYR A 104 -6.22 3.24 -5.34
CA TYR A 104 -5.71 4.60 -5.55
C TYR A 104 -4.51 4.74 -6.50
N VAL A 105 -3.60 3.76 -6.60
CA VAL A 105 -2.39 3.89 -7.45
C VAL A 105 -2.77 3.92 -8.93
N GLY A 106 -3.79 3.16 -9.33
CA GLY A 106 -4.30 3.12 -10.70
C GLY A 106 -4.73 4.49 -11.23
N LEU A 107 -5.19 5.38 -10.34
CA LEU A 107 -5.62 6.74 -10.70
C LEU A 107 -4.48 7.59 -11.27
N LEU A 108 -3.23 7.31 -10.89
CA LEU A 108 -2.04 8.04 -11.31
C LEU A 108 -1.41 7.49 -12.59
N ARG A 109 -1.85 6.32 -13.08
CA ARG A 109 -1.21 5.60 -14.21
C ARG A 109 -1.31 6.35 -15.53
N ALA A 110 -2.44 7.02 -15.75
CA ALA A 110 -2.64 7.87 -16.92
C ALA A 110 -2.19 9.29 -16.56
N ARG A 111 -1.41 9.93 -17.45
CA ARG A 111 -1.12 11.35 -17.35
C ARG A 111 -2.43 12.14 -17.38
N TRP A 112 -2.64 13.02 -16.41
CA TRP A 112 -3.85 13.85 -16.31
C TRP A 112 -3.74 15.07 -17.21
N ASP A 113 -4.86 15.49 -17.81
CA ASP A 113 -4.96 16.72 -18.57
C ASP A 113 -5.02 17.95 -17.62
N ASP A 114 -4.49 19.09 -18.08
CA ASP A 114 -4.42 20.31 -17.26
C ASP A 114 -5.81 20.89 -16.94
N ALA A 115 -6.80 20.63 -17.80
CA ALA A 115 -8.16 21.15 -17.68
C ALA A 115 -8.92 20.55 -16.49
N ASP A 116 -8.72 19.28 -16.20
CA ASP A 116 -9.35 18.49 -15.14
C ASP A 116 -8.41 18.15 -13.98
N LEU A 117 -7.20 18.72 -13.97
CA LEU A 117 -6.16 18.40 -12.98
C LEU A 117 -6.64 18.54 -11.52
N GLY A 118 -7.39 19.59 -11.19
CA GLY A 118 -7.92 19.78 -9.83
C GLY A 118 -8.95 18.72 -9.42
N GLU A 119 -9.74 18.20 -10.35
CA GLU A 119 -10.65 17.09 -10.08
C GLU A 119 -9.86 15.79 -9.87
N ARG A 120 -8.86 15.55 -10.72
CA ARG A 120 -8.00 14.35 -10.65
C ARG A 120 -7.18 14.29 -9.35
N THR A 121 -6.58 15.41 -8.93
CA THR A 121 -5.83 15.47 -7.67
C THR A 121 -6.73 15.23 -6.48
N LEU A 122 -7.93 15.82 -6.45
CA LEU A 122 -8.90 15.61 -5.38
C LEU A 122 -9.38 14.16 -5.33
N ALA A 123 -9.68 13.55 -6.48
CA ALA A 123 -10.06 12.16 -6.57
C ALA A 123 -8.97 11.24 -6.02
N PHE A 124 -7.71 11.47 -6.42
CA PHE A 124 -6.56 10.72 -5.93
C PHE A 124 -6.37 10.85 -4.41
N VAL A 125 -6.32 12.07 -3.87
CA VAL A 125 -6.14 12.31 -2.43
C VAL A 125 -7.29 11.69 -1.61
N THR A 126 -8.53 11.78 -2.12
CA THR A 126 -9.70 11.20 -1.48
C THR A 126 -9.63 9.67 -1.46
N ALA A 127 -9.23 9.05 -2.58
CA ALA A 127 -9.07 7.60 -2.69
C ALA A 127 -7.94 7.09 -1.78
N TYR A 128 -6.79 7.76 -1.78
CA TYR A 128 -5.66 7.47 -0.90
C TYR A 128 -6.07 7.55 0.58
N HIS A 129 -6.79 8.60 0.97
CA HIS A 129 -7.34 8.74 2.32
C HIS A 129 -8.34 7.62 2.64
N GLY A 130 -9.22 7.25 1.71
CA GLY A 130 -10.19 6.15 1.87
C GLY A 130 -9.50 4.81 2.19
N PHE A 131 -8.43 4.49 1.45
CA PHE A 131 -7.60 3.31 1.72
C PHE A 131 -7.02 3.34 3.14
N TRP A 132 -6.49 4.50 3.57
CA TRP A 132 -5.96 4.67 4.92
C TRP A 132 -7.02 4.55 6.01
N VAL A 133 -8.22 5.08 5.81
CA VAL A 133 -9.35 4.94 6.76
C VAL A 133 -9.68 3.46 6.97
N LYS A 134 -9.76 2.68 5.88
CA LYS A 134 -10.10 1.26 5.91
C LYS A 134 -9.05 0.40 6.63
N HIS A 135 -7.77 0.80 6.57
CA HIS A 135 -6.64 0.01 7.06
C HIS A 135 -5.82 0.71 8.15
N SER A 136 -6.37 1.74 8.79
CA SER A 136 -5.64 2.70 9.63
C SER A 136 -4.82 2.04 10.73
N ARG A 137 -5.41 1.12 11.50
CA ARG A 137 -4.71 0.46 12.62
C ARG A 137 -3.48 -0.31 12.18
N LEU A 138 -3.57 -1.05 11.07
CA LEU A 138 -2.45 -1.82 10.52
C LEU A 138 -1.36 -0.89 10.00
N LEU A 139 -1.73 0.15 9.25
CA LEU A 139 -0.78 1.10 8.65
C LEU A 139 -0.10 1.98 9.72
N HIS A 140 -0.82 2.37 10.78
CA HIS A 140 -0.24 3.07 11.94
C HIS A 140 0.68 2.16 12.75
N LEU A 141 0.33 0.89 12.92
CA LEU A 141 1.21 -0.08 13.56
C LEU A 141 2.52 -0.26 12.75
N ARG A 142 2.42 -0.41 11.42
CA ARG A 142 3.59 -0.41 10.53
C ARG A 142 4.45 0.84 10.74
N ASN A 143 3.83 2.03 10.76
CA ASN A 143 4.55 3.29 10.95
C ASN A 143 5.29 3.35 12.29
N ARG A 144 4.61 3.03 13.39
CA ARG A 144 5.22 3.01 14.72
C ARG A 144 6.42 2.07 14.79
N MET A 145 6.30 0.88 14.19
CA MET A 145 7.41 -0.07 14.14
C MET A 145 8.57 0.44 13.28
N ALA A 146 8.28 1.07 12.13
CA ALA A 146 9.30 1.69 11.29
C ALA A 146 10.02 2.84 12.02
N ASP A 147 9.28 3.67 12.76
CA ASP A 147 9.85 4.78 13.53
C ASP A 147 10.70 4.26 14.71
N ALA A 148 10.32 3.12 15.29
CA ALA A 148 11.10 2.36 16.26
C ALA A 148 12.29 1.58 15.64
N GLN A 149 12.75 1.98 14.44
CA GLN A 149 13.92 1.42 13.74
C GLN A 149 13.79 -0.06 13.35
N ASN A 150 12.57 -0.58 13.17
CA ASN A 150 12.39 -1.88 12.56
C ASN A 150 12.68 -1.81 11.06
N GLU A 151 13.87 -2.26 10.64
CA GLU A 151 14.35 -2.17 9.26
C GLU A 151 13.39 -2.78 8.23
N ARG A 152 12.75 -3.91 8.54
CA ARG A 152 11.80 -4.56 7.62
C ARG A 152 10.55 -3.71 7.42
N MET A 153 10.06 -3.04 8.46
CA MET A 153 8.93 -2.11 8.36
C MET A 153 9.32 -0.80 7.68
N MET A 154 10.54 -0.29 7.92
CA MET A 154 11.08 0.86 7.18
C MET A 154 11.14 0.56 5.68
N MET A 155 11.71 -0.58 5.29
CA MET A 155 11.79 -1.01 3.90
C MET A 155 10.40 -1.22 3.28
N HIS A 156 9.46 -1.81 4.03
CA HIS A 156 8.08 -1.93 3.56
C HIS A 156 7.44 -0.55 3.33
N ARG A 157 7.63 0.41 4.24
CA ARG A 157 7.13 1.80 4.08
C ARG A 157 7.71 2.47 2.83
N VAL A 158 9.02 2.38 2.63
CA VAL A 158 9.70 2.93 1.44
C VAL A 158 9.15 2.32 0.15
N ARG A 159 9.03 0.98 0.09
CA ARG A 159 8.52 0.26 -1.08
C ARG A 159 7.06 0.58 -1.39
N ALA A 160 6.24 0.87 -0.37
CA ALA A 160 4.85 1.26 -0.55
C ALA A 160 4.71 2.68 -1.14
N ALA A 161 5.57 3.63 -0.75
CA ALA A 161 5.51 5.01 -1.23
C ALA A 161 6.14 5.20 -2.62
N GLN A 162 7.17 4.42 -2.95
CA GLN A 162 7.98 4.60 -4.16
C GLN A 162 7.18 4.59 -5.48
N PRO A 163 6.20 3.69 -5.71
CA PRO A 163 5.40 3.71 -6.94
C PRO A 163 4.60 5.00 -7.10
N VAL A 164 4.05 5.53 -6.01
CA VAL A 164 3.28 6.78 -6.02
C VAL A 164 4.17 7.96 -6.36
N MET A 165 5.34 8.08 -5.70
CA MET A 165 6.29 9.15 -5.98
C MET A 165 6.77 9.14 -7.43
N ARG A 166 7.05 7.95 -8.00
CA ARG A 166 7.43 7.84 -9.43
C ARG A 166 6.31 8.30 -10.35
N LEU A 167 5.08 7.87 -10.10
CA LEU A 167 3.95 8.32 -10.90
C LEU A 167 3.68 9.82 -10.74
N MET A 168 3.93 10.41 -9.58
CA MET A 168 3.89 11.87 -9.40
C MET A 168 4.95 12.59 -10.23
N VAL A 169 6.17 12.04 -10.34
CA VAL A 169 7.20 12.56 -11.26
C VAL A 169 6.73 12.49 -12.71
N ASP A 170 6.11 11.39 -13.12
CA ASP A 170 5.54 11.27 -14.47
C ASP A 170 4.41 12.28 -14.69
N GLN A 171 3.56 12.54 -13.69
CA GLN A 171 2.53 13.59 -13.78
C GLN A 171 3.14 14.99 -13.96
N MET A 172 4.35 15.22 -13.46
CA MET A 172 5.10 16.48 -13.59
C MET A 172 5.94 16.58 -14.88
N ASP A 173 5.79 15.64 -15.82
CA ASP A 173 6.60 15.52 -17.04
C ASP A 173 8.11 15.40 -16.75
N GLY A 174 8.46 14.80 -15.59
CA GLY A 174 9.84 14.63 -15.14
C GLY A 174 10.48 13.29 -15.53
N GLU A 175 11.82 13.25 -15.53
CA GLU A 175 12.58 12.02 -15.78
C GLU A 175 12.84 11.20 -14.50
N LEU A 176 12.44 9.93 -14.51
CA LEU A 176 12.62 9.00 -13.39
C LEU A 176 14.08 8.61 -13.11
N ALA A 177 15.00 8.83 -14.06
CA ALA A 177 16.40 8.42 -13.99
C ALA A 177 17.23 9.25 -12.99
N GLN A 178 16.67 10.33 -12.44
CA GLN A 178 17.39 11.28 -11.58
C GLN A 178 16.71 11.43 -10.20
N PRO A 179 16.95 10.51 -9.24
CA PRO A 179 16.32 10.52 -7.91
C PRO A 179 16.63 11.74 -7.04
N GLN A 180 17.54 12.61 -7.47
CA GLN A 180 17.92 13.85 -6.77
C GLN A 180 17.56 15.10 -7.59
N SER A 181 16.78 14.95 -8.66
CA SER A 181 16.27 16.08 -9.42
C SER A 181 15.28 16.92 -8.61
N PRO A 182 15.09 18.21 -8.95
CA PRO A 182 14.07 19.04 -8.33
C PRO A 182 12.66 18.42 -8.43
N VAL A 183 12.30 17.81 -9.57
CA VAL A 183 11.00 17.16 -9.76
C VAL A 183 10.79 15.96 -8.85
N PHE A 184 11.82 15.13 -8.64
CA PHE A 184 11.77 14.03 -7.69
C PHE A 184 11.65 14.54 -6.24
N SER A 185 12.34 15.63 -5.93
CA SER A 185 12.25 16.29 -4.62
C SER A 185 10.84 16.84 -4.37
N MET A 186 10.21 17.44 -5.38
CA MET A 186 8.81 17.89 -5.30
C MET A 186 7.86 16.71 -5.06
N ALA A 187 7.99 15.60 -5.81
CA ALA A 187 7.18 14.40 -5.58
C ALA A 187 7.35 13.84 -4.16
N THR A 188 8.57 13.89 -3.63
CA THR A 188 8.87 13.46 -2.25
C THR A 188 8.19 14.34 -1.22
N VAL A 189 8.20 15.67 -1.41
CA VAL A 189 7.53 16.62 -0.50
C VAL A 189 6.01 16.43 -0.55
N LEU A 190 5.43 16.30 -1.74
CA LEU A 190 4.00 16.03 -1.91
C LEU A 190 3.59 14.70 -1.25
N MET A 191 4.36 13.63 -1.46
CA MET A 191 4.12 12.35 -0.78
C MET A 191 4.21 12.49 0.75
N THR A 192 5.17 13.27 1.26
CA THR A 192 5.33 13.52 2.70
C THR A 192 4.13 14.26 3.29
N GLY A 193 3.61 15.26 2.57
CA GLY A 193 2.37 15.97 2.92
C GLY A 193 1.18 15.03 2.99
N LEU A 194 1.00 14.21 1.95
CA LEU A 194 -0.05 13.20 1.85
C LEU A 194 0.00 12.19 3.01
N GLU A 195 1.17 11.63 3.32
CA GLU A 195 1.38 10.72 4.45
C GLU A 195 1.05 11.39 5.80
N ARG A 196 1.40 12.68 5.95
CA ARG A 196 1.13 13.41 7.18
C ARG A 196 -0.36 13.65 7.37
N ILE A 197 -1.08 14.02 6.31
CA ILE A 197 -2.50 14.29 6.36
C ILE A 197 -3.30 13.03 6.69
N VAL A 198 -2.99 11.89 6.06
CA VAL A 198 -3.66 10.64 6.45
C VAL A 198 -3.35 10.25 7.89
N THR A 199 -2.14 10.54 8.38
CA THR A 199 -1.81 10.32 9.80
C THR A 199 -2.70 11.17 10.72
N VAL A 200 -2.79 12.47 10.48
CA VAL A 200 -3.62 13.39 11.28
C VAL A 200 -5.11 13.06 11.19
N THR A 201 -5.57 12.56 10.05
CA THR A 201 -7.01 12.32 9.79
C THR A 201 -7.47 10.89 10.09
N THR A 202 -6.57 9.96 10.40
CA THR A 202 -6.93 8.56 10.68
C THR A 202 -6.34 7.99 11.97
N ASP A 203 -5.40 8.67 12.63
CA ASP A 203 -4.91 8.28 13.95
C ASP A 203 -5.85 8.82 15.05
N VAL A 204 -6.55 7.91 15.73
CA VAL A 204 -7.54 8.25 16.77
C VAL A 204 -6.90 8.95 17.97
N VAL A 205 -5.69 8.55 18.38
CA VAL A 205 -5.01 9.15 19.53
C VAL A 205 -4.62 10.59 19.20
N LEU A 206 -4.08 10.81 18.00
CA LEU A 206 -3.70 12.13 17.54
C LEU A 206 -4.92 13.04 17.37
N GLN A 207 -6.03 12.52 16.84
CA GLN A 207 -7.30 13.27 16.72
C GLN A 207 -7.82 13.72 18.08
N ASN A 208 -7.86 12.81 19.06
CA ASN A 208 -8.28 13.12 20.42
C ASN A 208 -7.37 14.18 21.06
N THR A 209 -6.05 14.07 20.85
CA THR A 209 -5.03 14.99 21.40
C THR A 209 -5.11 16.38 20.79
N LEU A 210 -5.22 16.48 19.47
CA LEU A 210 -5.29 17.76 18.77
C LEU A 210 -6.66 18.44 18.90
N HIS A 211 -7.63 17.79 19.54
CA HIS A 211 -9.04 18.19 19.49
C HIS A 211 -9.50 18.44 18.04
N ALA A 212 -8.91 17.70 17.08
CA ALA A 212 -8.92 18.01 15.66
C ALA A 212 -9.82 17.06 14.86
N PRO A 213 -10.25 17.51 13.68
CA PRO A 213 -11.32 18.46 13.58
C PRO A 213 -12.62 17.69 13.32
N ASN A 214 -13.75 18.30 13.67
CA ASN A 214 -15.06 17.98 13.10
C ASN A 214 -14.91 17.58 11.60
N PRO A 215 -15.65 16.58 11.09
CA PRO A 215 -15.69 16.16 9.68
C PRO A 215 -15.32 17.22 8.63
N LEU A 216 -15.80 18.46 8.77
CA LEU A 216 -15.47 19.59 7.90
C LEU A 216 -13.96 19.91 7.79
N GLY A 217 -13.21 19.89 8.90
CA GLY A 217 -11.77 20.15 8.86
C GLY A 217 -10.98 19.03 8.18
N ARG A 218 -11.45 17.78 8.23
CA ARG A 218 -10.87 16.69 7.43
C ARG A 218 -11.04 16.98 5.94
N THR A 219 -12.24 17.38 5.51
CA THR A 219 -12.50 17.78 4.12
C THR A 219 -11.62 18.95 3.68
N HIS A 220 -11.41 19.95 4.54
CA HIS A 220 -10.53 21.08 4.23
C HIS A 220 -9.07 20.67 4.05
N LEU A 221 -8.55 19.77 4.90
CA LEU A 221 -7.18 19.25 4.77
C LEU A 221 -6.98 18.48 3.46
N LEU A 222 -7.91 17.59 3.10
CA LEU A 222 -7.81 16.83 1.85
C LEU A 222 -7.87 17.75 0.61
N ARG A 223 -8.72 18.78 0.64
CA ARG A 223 -8.78 19.77 -0.45
C ARG A 223 -7.50 20.62 -0.54
N ALA A 224 -6.93 21.00 0.60
CA ALA A 224 -5.67 21.75 0.65
C ALA A 224 -4.53 20.91 0.05
N GLU A 225 -4.43 19.62 0.42
CA GLU A 225 -3.44 18.70 -0.15
C GLU A 225 -3.63 18.52 -1.66
N ALA A 226 -4.86 18.27 -2.10
CA ALA A 226 -5.18 18.15 -3.53
C ALA A 226 -4.77 19.42 -4.31
N ARG A 227 -4.94 20.60 -3.71
CA ARG A 227 -4.52 21.86 -4.30
C ARG A 227 -2.99 22.01 -4.36
N LEU A 228 -2.26 21.56 -3.34
CA LEU A 228 -0.80 21.54 -3.36
C LEU A 228 -0.26 20.60 -4.43
N LEU A 229 -0.85 19.41 -4.58
CA LEU A 229 -0.52 18.47 -5.65
C LEU A 229 -0.77 19.09 -7.03
N GLU A 230 -1.92 19.75 -7.22
CA GLU A 230 -2.26 20.41 -8.47
C GLU A 230 -1.25 21.51 -8.83
N LEU A 231 -0.90 22.36 -7.86
CA LEU A 231 0.06 23.44 -8.06
C LEU A 231 1.46 22.91 -8.36
N GLY A 232 1.93 21.88 -7.63
CA GLY A 232 3.21 21.24 -7.89
C GLY A 232 3.29 20.62 -9.29
N ILE A 233 2.21 19.97 -9.73
CA ILE A 233 2.14 19.40 -11.08
C ILE A 233 2.20 20.50 -12.15
N ARG A 234 1.36 21.55 -12.04
CA ARG A 234 1.34 22.65 -13.01
C ARG A 234 2.68 23.36 -13.12
N ASP A 235 3.28 23.68 -11.98
CA ASP A 235 4.56 24.41 -11.91
C ASP A 235 5.66 23.64 -12.63
N TYR A 236 5.82 22.35 -12.35
CA TYR A 236 6.86 21.54 -12.99
C TYR A 236 6.61 21.26 -14.47
N ARG A 237 5.34 21.12 -14.90
CA ARG A 237 4.99 21.06 -16.33
C ARG A 237 5.39 22.33 -17.06
N MET A 238 5.11 23.50 -16.47
CA MET A 238 5.51 24.79 -17.05
C MET A 238 7.02 24.94 -17.16
N LEU A 239 7.75 24.52 -16.13
CA LEU A 239 9.22 24.53 -16.13
C LEU A 239 9.79 23.58 -17.19
N ALA A 240 9.23 22.38 -17.34
CA ALA A 240 9.64 21.43 -18.37
C ALA A 240 9.41 21.99 -19.78
N ALA A 241 8.24 22.56 -20.05
CA ALA A 241 7.91 23.18 -21.34
C ALA A 241 8.75 24.43 -21.67
N SER A 242 9.41 25.04 -20.67
CA SER A 242 10.30 26.19 -20.85
C SER A 242 11.77 25.79 -21.04
N ALA A 243 12.10 24.51 -20.81
CA ALA A 243 13.44 23.96 -20.98
C ALA A 243 13.68 23.36 -22.38
N ASP A 244 12.59 23.09 -23.12
CA ASP A 244 12.56 22.69 -24.53
C ASP A 244 12.58 23.91 -25.48
#